data_AF-A0A6V7E2Q6-F1
#
_entry.id   AF-A0A6V7E2Q6-F1
#
_cell.length_a   1.000
_cell.length_b   1.000
_cell.length_c   1.000
_cell.angle_alpha   90.00
_cell.angle_beta   90.00
_cell.angle_gamma   90.00
#
_symmetry.space_group_name_H-M   'P 1'
#
loop_
_entity.id
_entity.type
_entity.pdbx_description
1 polymer ?
#
loop_
_entity_poly.entity_id
_entity_poly.type
_entity_poly.pdbx_seq_one_letter_code
_entity_poly.pdbx_strand_id
1 'polypeptide(L)'
;MAVQIEQTNEQIAALIAEAGAAASAGQWQQAEQLWAQVRQLAPAHPQALYSLGVHAYQRGDTTAALEYLSGARASSPGDPMIVLTIAVVKQAQGDLDGEWQAIGTALALDAYFLPGLLAKAAFLEARGRPRAAAAVYRDALKVAPPEPQWPAVLRRKLALAKQAVEQDTLELETQLRTLLASPSAAVDAALQGRWDEAAAIACGRSRPFHSQSNRLYVPRLPALPFHATEAFPWIDAVQDQTDAIAQELHAVMHDDKSGFAPYIAYAPDQPVNQWKDLNHSPAWSSYPLWAHGKPVQEHLVRCPATAAALSLVDAAQIDGVCPNAMFSVLAPQTVIPPHHGETNARLVAHLPLIVPEGCSFRVGYDWRRWEVGKVLVFDDSIEHEARNESSRVRVVLIFDIWNPLLTQEERGMVNAMETAIARYRAG
;
A
#
# COMPACT_ATOMS: atom_id res chain seq x y z
N MET A 1 11.13 -54.94 -29.83
CA MET A 1 11.15 -54.37 -28.46
C MET A 1 10.97 -52.85 -28.46
N ALA A 2 11.83 -52.07 -29.12
CA ALA A 2 11.72 -50.60 -29.13
C ALA A 2 10.35 -50.08 -29.64
N VAL A 3 9.88 -50.58 -30.79
CA VAL A 3 8.58 -50.21 -31.38
C VAL A 3 7.38 -50.54 -30.46
N GLN A 4 7.46 -51.64 -29.69
CA GLN A 4 6.36 -52.08 -28.82
C GLN A 4 6.30 -51.28 -27.51
N ILE A 5 7.46 -50.85 -27.01
CA ILE A 5 7.57 -49.92 -25.88
C ILE A 5 7.05 -48.53 -26.28
N GLU A 6 7.41 -48.07 -27.48
CA GLU A 6 6.95 -46.80 -28.04
C GLU A 6 5.42 -46.77 -28.22
N GLN A 7 4.84 -47.84 -28.79
CA GLN A 7 3.38 -47.99 -28.91
C GLN A 7 2.66 -48.03 -27.56
N THR A 8 3.24 -48.67 -26.54
CA THR A 8 2.65 -48.72 -25.20
C THR A 8 2.72 -47.35 -24.52
N ASN A 9 3.81 -46.59 -24.73
CA ASN A 9 3.93 -45.23 -24.22
C ASN A 9 2.95 -44.26 -24.88
N GLU A 10 2.74 -44.36 -26.20
CA GLU A 10 1.72 -43.59 -26.92
C GLU A 10 0.31 -43.91 -26.45
N GLN A 11 0.01 -45.20 -26.23
CA GLN A 11 -1.28 -45.64 -25.68
C GLN A 11 -1.52 -45.10 -24.26
N ILE A 12 -0.50 -45.13 -23.39
CA ILE A 12 -0.58 -44.55 -22.05
C ILE A 12 -0.83 -43.04 -22.13
N ALA A 13 -0.13 -42.31 -23.00
CA ALA A 13 -0.30 -40.87 -23.16
C ALA A 13 -1.73 -40.51 -23.64
N ALA A 14 -2.28 -41.27 -24.58
CA ALA A 14 -3.66 -41.09 -25.04
C ALA A 14 -4.68 -41.33 -23.91
N LEU A 15 -4.54 -42.42 -23.15
CA LEU A 15 -5.41 -42.74 -22.02
C LEU A 15 -5.34 -41.65 -20.93
N ILE A 16 -4.16 -41.11 -20.64
CA ILE A 16 -3.98 -40.00 -19.69
C ILE A 16 -4.75 -38.76 -20.15
N ALA A 17 -4.65 -38.40 -21.42
CA ALA A 17 -5.34 -37.23 -21.99
C ALA A 17 -6.87 -37.39 -21.93
N GLU A 18 -7.38 -38.57 -22.31
CA GLU A 18 -8.81 -38.89 -22.24
C GLU A 18 -9.32 -38.91 -20.81
N ALA A 19 -8.57 -39.49 -19.88
CA ALA A 19 -8.94 -39.54 -18.47
C ALA A 19 -9.00 -38.14 -17.84
N GLY A 20 -8.06 -37.27 -18.18
CA GLY A 20 -8.04 -35.87 -17.75
C GLY A 20 -9.20 -35.05 -18.32
N ALA A 21 -9.56 -35.29 -19.59
CA ALA A 21 -10.72 -34.65 -20.22
C ALA A 21 -12.04 -35.10 -19.57
N ALA A 22 -12.21 -36.41 -19.34
CA ALA A 22 -13.38 -36.96 -18.67
C ALA A 22 -13.55 -36.41 -17.24
N ALA A 23 -12.45 -36.33 -16.48
CA ALA A 23 -12.47 -35.72 -15.13
C ALA A 23 -12.88 -34.24 -15.19
N SER A 24 -12.34 -33.48 -16.14
CA SER A 24 -12.66 -32.06 -16.32
C SER A 24 -14.12 -31.83 -16.74
N ALA A 25 -14.71 -32.79 -17.45
CA ALA A 25 -16.11 -32.79 -17.84
C ALA A 25 -17.07 -33.31 -16.73
N GLY A 26 -16.55 -33.69 -15.56
CA GLY A 26 -17.33 -34.28 -14.46
C GLY A 26 -17.78 -35.73 -14.72
N GLN A 27 -17.22 -36.40 -15.72
CA GLN A 27 -17.50 -37.80 -16.06
C GLN A 27 -16.63 -38.76 -15.21
N TRP A 28 -16.84 -38.71 -13.89
CA TRP A 28 -15.96 -39.34 -12.90
C TRP A 28 -15.79 -40.86 -13.08
N GLN A 29 -16.87 -41.58 -13.41
CA GLN A 29 -16.82 -43.03 -13.61
C GLN A 29 -15.99 -43.41 -14.83
N GLN A 30 -16.12 -42.66 -15.93
CA GLN A 30 -15.33 -42.86 -17.14
C GLN A 30 -13.86 -42.53 -16.88
N ALA A 31 -13.58 -41.43 -16.20
CA ALA A 31 -12.22 -41.05 -15.82
C ALA A 31 -11.56 -42.14 -14.95
N GLU A 32 -12.27 -42.69 -13.95
CA GLU A 32 -11.75 -43.78 -13.11
C GLU A 32 -11.42 -45.04 -13.91
N GLN A 33 -12.28 -45.44 -14.87
CA GLN A 33 -12.01 -46.57 -15.76
C GLN A 33 -10.77 -46.35 -16.62
N LEU A 34 -10.59 -45.16 -17.18
CA LEU A 34 -9.43 -44.81 -18.00
C LEU A 34 -8.15 -44.80 -17.14
N TRP A 35 -8.19 -44.24 -15.93
CA TRP A 35 -7.05 -44.29 -15.00
C TRP A 35 -6.70 -45.72 -14.56
N ALA A 36 -7.70 -46.59 -14.41
CA ALA A 36 -7.47 -48.01 -14.13
C ALA A 36 -6.77 -48.72 -15.30
N GLN A 37 -7.10 -48.38 -16.55
CA GLN A 37 -6.40 -48.90 -17.73
C GLN A 37 -4.95 -48.40 -17.79
N VAL A 38 -4.70 -47.12 -17.49
CA VAL A 38 -3.33 -46.59 -17.37
C VAL A 38 -2.53 -47.40 -16.33
N ARG A 39 -3.14 -47.70 -15.17
CA ARG A 39 -2.48 -48.49 -14.13
C ARG A 39 -2.27 -49.95 -14.52
N GLN A 40 -3.12 -50.55 -15.36
CA GLN A 40 -2.87 -51.91 -15.88
C GLN A 40 -1.62 -51.95 -16.77
N LEU A 41 -1.41 -50.91 -17.58
CA LEU A 41 -0.25 -50.78 -18.46
C LEU A 41 1.01 -50.32 -17.71
N ALA A 42 0.84 -49.45 -16.71
CA ALA A 42 1.91 -48.89 -15.89
C ALA A 42 1.50 -48.83 -14.41
N PRO A 43 1.73 -49.91 -13.62
CA PRO A 43 1.24 -50.04 -12.25
C PRO A 43 1.71 -48.95 -11.27
N ALA A 44 2.88 -48.37 -11.51
CA ALA A 44 3.49 -47.32 -10.68
C ALA A 44 3.34 -45.91 -11.30
N HIS A 45 2.44 -45.72 -12.27
CA HIS A 45 2.27 -44.41 -12.90
C HIS A 45 1.74 -43.36 -11.90
N PRO A 46 2.50 -42.30 -11.58
CA PRO A 46 2.21 -41.42 -10.45
C PRO A 46 0.88 -40.67 -10.59
N GLN A 47 0.58 -40.16 -11.79
CA GLN A 47 -0.68 -39.44 -12.05
C GLN A 47 -1.90 -40.36 -11.96
N ALA A 48 -1.77 -41.61 -12.40
CA ALA A 48 -2.89 -42.56 -12.36
C ALA A 48 -3.19 -42.97 -10.91
N LEU A 49 -2.15 -43.24 -10.13
CA LEU A 49 -2.28 -43.50 -8.69
C LEU A 49 -2.86 -42.29 -7.95
N TYR A 50 -2.38 -41.08 -8.25
CA TYR A 50 -2.94 -39.87 -7.65
C TYR A 50 -4.44 -39.69 -7.96
N SER A 51 -4.83 -39.75 -9.24
CA SER A 51 -6.22 -39.59 -9.67
C SER A 51 -7.14 -40.67 -9.13
N LEU A 52 -6.73 -41.95 -9.14
CA LEU A 52 -7.49 -43.03 -8.51
C LEU A 52 -7.65 -42.83 -7.00
N GLY A 53 -6.61 -42.32 -6.32
CA GLY A 53 -6.68 -41.96 -4.91
C GLY A 53 -7.69 -40.87 -4.61
N VAL A 54 -7.72 -39.80 -5.43
CA VAL A 54 -8.70 -38.72 -5.33
C VAL A 54 -10.13 -39.23 -5.57
N HIS A 55 -10.35 -40.07 -6.58
CA HIS A 55 -11.67 -40.65 -6.85
C HIS A 55 -12.13 -41.60 -5.74
N ALA A 56 -11.24 -42.45 -5.21
CA ALA A 56 -11.55 -43.31 -4.06
C ALA A 56 -11.98 -42.48 -2.84
N TYR A 57 -11.27 -41.38 -2.57
CA TYR A 57 -11.64 -40.44 -1.52
C TYR A 57 -13.02 -39.81 -1.74
N GLN A 58 -13.33 -39.36 -2.96
CA GLN A 58 -14.64 -38.81 -3.30
C GLN A 58 -15.79 -39.81 -3.09
N ARG A 59 -15.52 -41.12 -3.24
CA ARG A 59 -16.47 -42.20 -2.92
C ARG A 59 -16.57 -42.54 -1.43
N GLY A 60 -15.76 -41.90 -0.58
CA GLY A 60 -15.67 -42.18 0.85
C GLY A 60 -14.77 -43.37 1.22
N ASP A 61 -14.12 -44.00 0.24
CA ASP A 61 -13.20 -45.12 0.46
C ASP A 61 -11.81 -44.60 0.83
N THR A 62 -11.67 -44.17 2.09
CA THR A 62 -10.43 -43.59 2.61
C THR A 62 -9.27 -44.60 2.66
N THR A 63 -9.55 -45.89 2.78
CA THR A 63 -8.53 -46.95 2.78
C THR A 63 -7.90 -47.08 1.41
N ALA A 64 -8.70 -47.29 0.36
CA ALA A 64 -8.19 -47.37 -1.00
C ALA A 64 -7.52 -46.06 -1.43
N ALA A 65 -8.05 -44.91 -0.99
CA ALA A 65 -7.43 -43.61 -1.25
C ALA A 65 -6.00 -43.52 -0.69
N LEU A 66 -5.77 -43.95 0.56
CA LEU A 66 -4.43 -43.94 1.14
C LEU A 66 -3.48 -44.92 0.46
N GLU A 67 -3.95 -46.10 0.06
CA GLU A 67 -3.14 -47.06 -0.70
C GLU A 67 -2.65 -46.45 -2.02
N TYR A 68 -3.56 -45.87 -2.80
CA TYR A 68 -3.21 -45.22 -4.06
C TYR A 68 -2.31 -44.01 -3.89
N LEU A 69 -2.61 -43.12 -2.93
CA LEU A 69 -1.80 -41.93 -2.69
C LEU A 69 -0.41 -42.27 -2.12
N SER A 70 -0.30 -43.34 -1.32
CA SER A 70 1.01 -43.82 -0.84
C SER A 70 1.85 -44.37 -1.99
N GLY A 71 1.23 -45.10 -2.92
CA GLY A 71 1.90 -45.55 -4.16
C GLY A 71 2.32 -44.36 -5.06
N ALA A 72 1.46 -43.35 -5.19
CA ALA A 72 1.77 -42.13 -5.92
C ALA A 72 2.98 -41.41 -5.30
N ARG A 73 3.01 -41.28 -3.97
CA ARG A 73 4.14 -40.69 -3.24
C ARG A 73 5.43 -41.49 -3.38
N ALA A 74 5.37 -42.82 -3.38
CA ALA A 74 6.55 -43.65 -3.62
C ALA A 74 7.14 -43.41 -5.02
N SER A 75 6.28 -43.15 -6.00
CA SER A 75 6.66 -42.89 -7.39
C SER A 75 7.05 -41.44 -7.68
N SER A 76 6.61 -40.50 -6.83
CA SER A 76 6.92 -39.05 -6.94
C SER A 76 7.07 -38.43 -5.54
N PRO A 77 8.19 -38.73 -4.85
CA PRO A 77 8.37 -38.34 -3.44
C PRO A 77 8.50 -36.82 -3.22
N GLY A 78 8.79 -36.06 -4.27
CA GLY A 78 8.96 -34.60 -4.23
C GLY A 78 7.69 -33.79 -4.47
N ASP A 79 6.53 -34.42 -4.72
CA ASP A 79 5.29 -33.69 -5.03
C ASP A 79 4.49 -33.36 -3.74
N PRO A 80 4.41 -32.08 -3.32
CA PRO A 80 3.67 -31.68 -2.14
C PRO A 80 2.15 -31.82 -2.27
N MET A 81 1.59 -31.82 -3.49
CA MET A 81 0.14 -32.02 -3.71
C MET A 81 -0.30 -33.42 -3.30
N ILE A 82 0.51 -34.45 -3.56
CA ILE A 82 0.22 -35.83 -3.17
C ILE A 82 0.12 -35.93 -1.65
N VAL A 83 1.12 -35.37 -0.95
CA VAL A 83 1.19 -35.41 0.51
C VAL A 83 0.06 -34.59 1.15
N LEU A 84 -0.28 -33.44 0.59
CA LEU A 84 -1.43 -32.67 1.08
C LEU A 84 -2.75 -33.40 0.86
N THR A 85 -2.90 -34.13 -0.25
CA THR A 85 -4.09 -34.94 -0.49
C THR A 85 -4.19 -36.08 0.52
N ILE A 86 -3.06 -36.69 0.91
CA ILE A 86 -3.01 -37.64 2.04
C ILE A 86 -3.51 -36.97 3.33
N ALA A 87 -3.11 -35.72 3.62
CA ALA A 87 -3.59 -35.00 4.80
C ALA A 87 -5.13 -34.86 4.82
N VAL A 88 -5.74 -34.56 3.67
CA VAL A 88 -7.20 -34.46 3.52
C VAL A 88 -7.88 -35.81 3.80
N VAL A 89 -7.30 -36.92 3.32
CA VAL A 89 -7.84 -38.26 3.60
C VAL A 89 -7.70 -38.61 5.09
N LYS A 90 -6.56 -38.29 5.71
CA LYS A 90 -6.31 -38.48 7.14
C LYS A 90 -7.28 -37.67 8.01
N GLN A 91 -7.55 -36.44 7.63
CA GLN A 91 -8.58 -35.61 8.25
C GLN A 91 -9.96 -36.29 8.22
N ALA A 92 -10.37 -36.84 7.08
CA ALA A 92 -11.66 -37.52 6.93
C ALA A 92 -11.76 -38.82 7.75
N GLN A 93 -10.62 -39.47 8.03
CA GLN A 93 -10.55 -40.61 8.95
C GLN A 93 -10.57 -40.19 10.43
N GLY A 94 -10.45 -38.90 10.74
CA GLY A 94 -10.23 -38.40 12.09
C GLY A 94 -8.82 -38.65 12.62
N ASP A 95 -7.86 -39.00 11.76
CA ASP A 95 -6.44 -39.15 12.10
C ASP A 95 -5.74 -37.78 12.06
N LEU A 96 -5.88 -37.06 13.17
CA LEU A 96 -5.45 -35.67 13.30
C LEU A 96 -3.92 -35.53 13.35
N ASP A 97 -3.25 -36.51 13.95
CA ASP A 97 -1.79 -36.55 14.00
C ASP A 97 -1.22 -36.83 12.60
N GLY A 98 -1.85 -37.76 11.87
CA GLY A 98 -1.52 -38.05 10.48
C GLY A 98 -1.76 -36.84 9.56
N GLU A 99 -2.87 -36.12 9.74
CA GLU A 99 -3.15 -34.87 9.01
C GLU A 99 -2.03 -33.84 9.24
N TRP A 100 -1.69 -33.57 10.51
CA TRP A 100 -0.66 -32.59 10.87
C TRP A 100 0.72 -32.96 10.30
N GLN A 101 1.12 -34.23 10.43
CA GLN A 101 2.38 -34.73 9.87
C GLN A 101 2.44 -34.62 8.35
N ALA A 102 1.33 -34.93 7.66
CA ALA A 102 1.24 -34.83 6.21
C ALA A 102 1.31 -33.37 5.75
N ILE A 103 0.60 -32.44 6.40
CA ILE A 103 0.71 -31.00 6.15
C ILE A 103 2.16 -30.53 6.33
N GLY A 104 2.79 -30.91 7.45
CA GLY A 104 4.19 -30.56 7.74
C GLY A 104 5.15 -31.10 6.69
N THR A 105 4.94 -32.33 6.22
CA THR A 105 5.75 -32.95 5.17
C THR A 105 5.56 -32.23 3.83
N ALA A 106 4.34 -31.87 3.45
CA ALA A 106 4.09 -31.12 2.21
C ALA A 106 4.81 -29.76 2.23
N LEU A 107 4.78 -29.05 3.36
CA LEU A 107 5.49 -27.78 3.54
C LEU A 107 7.02 -27.93 3.68
N ALA A 108 7.51 -29.10 4.06
CA ALA A 108 8.94 -29.41 4.04
C ALA A 108 9.45 -29.67 2.62
N LEU A 109 8.60 -30.18 1.72
CA LEU A 109 8.90 -30.32 0.29
C LEU A 109 8.89 -28.96 -0.42
N ASP A 110 7.91 -28.12 -0.11
CA ASP A 110 7.82 -26.75 -0.61
C ASP A 110 7.21 -25.81 0.44
N ALA A 111 8.04 -24.93 1.01
CA ALA A 111 7.64 -23.98 2.04
C ALA A 111 6.68 -22.88 1.52
N TYR A 112 6.66 -22.65 0.20
CA TYR A 112 5.78 -21.68 -0.47
C TYR A 112 4.55 -22.36 -1.07
N PHE A 113 4.31 -23.62 -0.75
CA PHE A 113 3.16 -24.35 -1.26
C PHE A 113 1.85 -23.82 -0.65
N LEU A 114 1.20 -22.91 -1.39
CA LEU A 114 0.01 -22.18 -0.93
C LEU A 114 -1.13 -23.08 -0.41
N PRO A 115 -1.53 -24.18 -1.08
CA PRO A 115 -2.52 -25.11 -0.53
C PRO A 115 -2.12 -25.70 0.83
N GLY A 116 -0.84 -25.99 1.04
CA GLY A 116 -0.30 -26.49 2.31
C GLY A 116 -0.37 -25.46 3.43
N LEU A 117 -0.02 -24.19 3.13
CA LEU A 117 -0.12 -23.09 4.10
C LEU A 117 -1.57 -22.87 4.54
N LEU A 118 -2.52 -22.86 3.59
CA LEU A 118 -3.94 -22.74 3.88
C LEU A 118 -4.47 -23.93 4.70
N ALA A 119 -4.02 -25.15 4.42
CA ALA A 119 -4.41 -26.33 5.21
C ALA A 119 -3.86 -26.28 6.64
N LYS A 120 -2.60 -25.88 6.82
CA LYS A 120 -1.98 -25.69 8.14
C LYS A 120 -2.74 -24.67 8.98
N ALA A 121 -3.09 -23.53 8.39
CA ALA A 121 -3.84 -22.49 9.06
C ALA A 121 -5.25 -22.97 9.46
N ALA A 122 -5.97 -23.61 8.53
CA ALA A 122 -7.30 -24.18 8.80
C ALA A 122 -7.26 -25.26 9.91
N PHE A 123 -6.21 -26.09 9.94
CA PHE A 123 -6.00 -27.07 11.01
C PHE A 123 -5.86 -26.40 12.39
N LEU A 124 -5.05 -25.33 12.48
CA LEU A 124 -4.86 -24.57 13.72
C LEU A 124 -6.16 -23.88 14.17
N GLU A 125 -6.91 -23.33 13.23
CA GLU A 125 -8.20 -22.69 13.48
C GLU A 125 -9.23 -23.67 14.04
N ALA A 126 -9.35 -24.85 13.43
CA ALA A 126 -10.22 -25.94 13.92
C ALA A 126 -9.85 -26.45 15.33
N ARG A 127 -8.64 -26.15 15.81
CA ARG A 127 -8.15 -26.48 17.16
C ARG A 127 -8.30 -25.34 18.17
N GLY A 128 -9.04 -24.30 17.83
CA GLY A 128 -9.22 -23.15 18.71
C GLY A 128 -7.94 -22.35 18.91
N ARG A 129 -7.04 -22.34 17.91
CA ARG A 129 -5.80 -21.55 17.92
C ARG A 129 -5.84 -20.44 16.85
N PRO A 130 -6.81 -19.51 16.90
CA PRO A 130 -7.04 -18.52 15.84
C PRO A 130 -5.84 -17.60 15.61
N ARG A 131 -5.14 -17.16 16.66
CA ARG A 131 -3.93 -16.31 16.53
C ARG A 131 -2.78 -17.03 15.79
N ALA A 132 -2.60 -18.32 16.08
CA ALA A 132 -1.60 -19.14 15.38
C ALA A 132 -2.03 -19.38 13.92
N ALA A 133 -3.32 -19.59 13.67
CA ALA A 133 -3.87 -19.70 12.32
C ALA A 133 -3.66 -18.41 11.52
N ALA A 134 -3.97 -17.24 12.10
CA ALA A 134 -3.79 -15.93 11.48
C ALA A 134 -2.33 -15.66 11.10
N ALA A 135 -1.36 -16.09 11.92
CA ALA A 135 0.06 -16.01 11.57
C ALA A 135 0.37 -16.81 10.27
N VAL A 136 -0.14 -18.04 10.14
CA VAL A 136 0.07 -18.86 8.94
C VAL A 136 -0.74 -18.34 7.75
N TYR A 137 -1.96 -17.84 7.97
CA TYR A 137 -2.75 -17.19 6.92
C TYR A 137 -2.05 -15.93 6.38
N ARG A 138 -1.36 -15.13 7.22
CA ARG A 138 -0.51 -14.02 6.77
C ARG A 138 0.57 -14.49 5.81
N ASP A 139 1.23 -15.61 6.10
CA ASP A 139 2.25 -16.16 5.21
C ASP A 139 1.65 -16.69 3.91
N ALA A 140 0.49 -17.35 3.97
CA ALA A 140 -0.25 -17.77 2.77
C ALA A 140 -0.60 -16.57 1.86
N LEU A 141 -1.06 -15.46 2.43
CA LEU A 141 -1.44 -14.26 1.67
C LEU A 141 -0.23 -13.54 1.04
N LYS A 142 0.97 -13.62 1.64
CA LYS A 142 2.22 -13.10 1.03
C LYS A 142 2.63 -13.89 -0.22
N VAL A 143 2.30 -15.19 -0.25
CA VAL A 143 2.64 -16.09 -1.36
C VAL A 143 1.56 -16.08 -2.44
N ALA A 144 0.31 -15.81 -2.06
CA ALA A 144 -0.80 -15.72 -3.00
C ALA A 144 -0.57 -14.60 -4.03
N PRO A 145 -1.03 -14.79 -5.29
CA PRO A 145 -1.05 -13.69 -6.25
C PRO A 145 -1.98 -12.56 -5.77
N PRO A 146 -1.93 -11.37 -6.39
CA PRO A 146 -2.86 -10.29 -6.07
C PRO A 146 -4.32 -10.76 -6.14
N GLU A 147 -5.19 -10.21 -5.30
CA GLU A 147 -6.60 -10.65 -5.14
C GLU A 147 -7.39 -10.83 -6.46
N PRO A 148 -7.28 -9.92 -7.46
CA PRO A 148 -7.94 -10.11 -8.77
C PRO A 148 -7.49 -11.37 -9.53
N GLN A 149 -6.30 -11.89 -9.21
CA GLN A 149 -5.66 -13.02 -9.85
C GLN A 149 -5.74 -14.31 -9.01
N TRP A 150 -6.47 -14.31 -7.89
CA TRP A 150 -6.63 -15.50 -7.06
C TRP A 150 -7.24 -16.67 -7.86
N PRO A 151 -6.62 -17.87 -7.81
CA PRO A 151 -7.16 -19.07 -8.44
C PRO A 151 -8.57 -19.38 -7.95
N ALA A 152 -9.49 -19.71 -8.86
CA ALA A 152 -10.90 -19.95 -8.53
C ALA A 152 -11.09 -21.00 -7.42
N VAL A 153 -10.31 -22.07 -7.45
CA VAL A 153 -10.36 -23.19 -6.48
C VAL A 153 -9.96 -22.74 -5.06
N LEU A 154 -9.07 -21.74 -4.94
CA LEU A 154 -8.57 -21.26 -3.65
C LEU A 154 -9.24 -19.97 -3.18
N ARG A 155 -9.98 -19.27 -4.05
CA ARG A 155 -10.55 -17.95 -3.79
C ARG A 155 -11.33 -17.88 -2.47
N ARG A 156 -12.18 -18.87 -2.19
CA ARG A 156 -12.92 -18.92 -0.91
C ARG A 156 -12.00 -19.06 0.30
N LYS A 157 -10.98 -19.93 0.22
CA LYS A 157 -10.02 -20.14 1.32
C LYS A 157 -9.15 -18.89 1.54
N LEU A 158 -8.74 -18.22 0.48
CA LEU A 158 -7.98 -16.97 0.53
C LEU A 158 -8.80 -15.81 1.11
N ALA A 159 -10.09 -15.73 0.77
CA ALA A 159 -10.99 -14.74 1.36
C ALA A 159 -11.16 -14.97 2.89
N LEU A 160 -11.34 -16.22 3.32
CA LEU A 160 -11.38 -16.57 4.75
C LEU A 160 -10.05 -16.27 5.46
N ALA A 161 -8.93 -16.60 4.82
CA ALA A 161 -7.60 -16.26 5.32
C ALA A 161 -7.43 -14.75 5.53
N LYS A 162 -7.86 -13.94 4.54
CA LYS A 162 -7.85 -12.47 4.62
C LYS A 162 -8.69 -11.97 5.78
N GLN A 163 -9.91 -12.47 5.94
CA GLN A 163 -10.79 -12.10 7.05
C GLN A 163 -10.20 -12.47 8.42
N ALA A 164 -9.63 -13.66 8.56
CA ALA A 164 -9.00 -14.11 9.81
C ALA A 164 -7.79 -13.24 10.18
N VAL A 165 -6.98 -12.84 9.19
CA VAL A 165 -5.85 -11.93 9.37
C VAL A 165 -6.31 -10.53 9.76
N GLU A 166 -7.34 -9.99 9.10
CA GLU A 166 -7.92 -8.68 9.42
C GLU A 166 -8.44 -8.65 10.86
N GLN A 167 -9.15 -9.70 11.29
CA GLN A 167 -9.65 -9.83 12.65
C GLN A 167 -8.52 -9.89 13.69
N ASP A 168 -7.50 -10.73 13.48
CA ASP A 168 -6.33 -10.81 14.37
C ASP A 168 -5.58 -9.47 14.45
N THR A 169 -5.42 -8.77 13.31
CA THR A 169 -4.81 -7.45 13.26
C THR A 169 -5.59 -6.42 14.08
N LEU A 170 -6.92 -6.40 14.00
CA LEU A 170 -7.77 -5.49 14.79
C LEU A 170 -7.72 -5.80 16.29
N GLU A 171 -7.73 -7.08 16.66
CA GLU A 171 -7.59 -7.52 18.05
C GLU A 171 -6.23 -7.13 18.63
N LEU A 172 -5.15 -7.33 17.87
CA LEU A 172 -3.81 -6.94 18.29
C LEU A 172 -3.68 -5.42 18.41
N GLU A 173 -4.20 -4.64 17.45
CA GLU A 173 -4.19 -3.19 17.52
C GLU A 173 -4.90 -2.69 18.79
N THR A 174 -6.09 -3.23 19.07
CA THR A 174 -6.87 -2.86 20.25
C THR A 174 -6.10 -3.15 21.55
N GLN A 175 -5.42 -4.31 21.63
CA GLN A 175 -4.57 -4.65 22.76
C GLN A 175 -3.39 -3.69 22.90
N LEU A 176 -2.66 -3.40 21.82
CA LEU A 176 -1.52 -2.48 21.83
C LEU A 176 -1.94 -1.07 22.24
N ARG A 177 -3.04 -0.55 21.68
CA ARG A 177 -3.57 0.77 22.07
C ARG A 177 -4.01 0.82 23.52
N THR A 178 -4.66 -0.23 24.03
CA THR A 178 -5.04 -0.32 25.45
C THR A 178 -3.82 -0.29 26.37
N LEU A 179 -2.75 -1.00 26.00
CA LEU A 179 -1.48 -0.98 26.74
C LEU A 179 -0.84 0.41 26.72
N LEU A 180 -0.82 1.07 25.57
CA LEU A 180 -0.21 2.39 25.38
C LEU A 180 -1.04 3.53 26.00
N ALA A 181 -2.36 3.36 26.14
CA ALA A 181 -3.25 4.33 26.77
C ALA A 181 -3.14 4.37 28.31
N SER A 182 -2.37 3.46 28.92
CA SER A 182 -2.13 3.48 30.36
C SER A 182 -1.41 4.79 30.75
N PRO A 183 -1.92 5.57 31.73
CA PRO A 183 -1.40 6.89 32.03
C PRO A 183 -0.03 6.79 32.68
N SER A 184 1.02 6.80 31.85
CA SER A 184 2.31 7.29 32.28
C SER A 184 2.20 8.81 32.29
N ALA A 185 2.31 9.43 33.47
CA ALA A 185 2.24 10.88 33.68
C ALA A 185 3.36 11.69 32.97
N ALA A 186 4.07 11.09 32.01
CA ALA A 186 5.32 11.58 31.44
C ALA A 186 5.41 11.51 29.91
N VAL A 187 4.35 11.12 29.19
CA VAL A 187 4.37 11.09 27.72
C VAL A 187 3.73 12.36 27.17
N ASP A 188 4.57 13.23 26.60
CA ASP A 188 4.14 14.39 25.79
C ASP A 188 3.14 13.94 24.71
N ALA A 189 2.10 14.73 24.44
CA ALA A 189 1.12 14.46 23.39
C ALA A 189 1.78 14.25 22.01
N ALA A 190 2.91 14.91 21.74
CA ALA A 190 3.71 14.70 20.52
C ALA A 190 4.34 13.29 20.45
N LEU A 191 4.60 12.66 21.60
CA LEU A 191 5.11 11.29 21.69
C LEU A 191 4.00 10.24 21.61
N GLN A 192 2.76 10.59 21.93
CA GLN A 192 1.62 9.67 21.84
C GLN A 192 1.35 9.24 20.40
N GLY A 193 1.35 10.17 19.44
CA GLY A 193 1.16 9.88 18.02
C GLY A 193 2.20 8.89 17.45
N ARG A 194 3.46 9.00 17.90
CA ARG A 194 4.54 8.06 17.51
C ARG A 194 4.27 6.62 17.95
N TRP A 195 3.70 6.42 19.15
CA TRP A 195 3.40 5.08 19.65
C TRP A 195 2.12 4.52 19.04
N ASP A 196 1.16 5.38 18.69
CA ASP A 196 0.01 4.98 17.88
C ASP A 196 0.44 4.51 16.48
N GLU A 197 1.41 5.18 15.85
CA GLU A 197 2.02 4.74 14.59
C GLU A 197 2.75 3.41 14.78
N ALA A 198 3.58 3.28 15.83
CA ALA A 198 4.31 2.06 16.11
C ALA A 198 3.38 0.85 16.31
N ALA A 199 2.26 1.03 17.02
CA ALA A 199 1.24 -0.01 17.18
C ALA A 199 0.61 -0.40 15.84
N ALA A 200 0.26 0.58 14.99
CA ALA A 200 -0.30 0.33 13.67
C ALA A 200 0.69 -0.38 12.72
N ILE A 201 1.99 -0.05 12.80
CA ILE A 201 3.04 -0.75 12.05
C ILE A 201 3.18 -2.18 12.57
N ALA A 202 3.24 -2.37 13.89
CA ALA A 202 3.44 -3.69 14.51
C ALA A 202 2.31 -4.68 14.17
N CYS A 203 1.07 -4.21 14.04
CA CYS A 203 -0.07 -5.05 13.65
C CYS A 203 -0.29 -5.15 12.13
N GLY A 204 0.50 -4.43 11.32
CA GLY A 204 0.44 -4.46 9.85
C GLY A 204 -0.67 -3.58 9.23
N ARG A 205 -1.25 -2.65 10.00
CA ARG A 205 -2.22 -1.66 9.49
C ARG A 205 -1.57 -0.45 8.83
N SER A 206 -0.32 -0.19 9.18
CA SER A 206 0.48 0.89 8.61
C SER A 206 1.86 0.36 8.21
N ARG A 207 2.63 1.22 7.56
CA ARG A 207 4.05 1.02 7.25
C ARG A 207 4.82 2.23 7.75
N PRO A 208 6.13 2.11 7.97
CA PRO A 208 6.97 3.30 8.14
C PRO A 208 6.85 4.20 6.91
N PHE A 209 6.66 5.49 7.14
CA PHE A 209 6.72 6.50 6.10
C PHE A 209 8.12 7.10 6.05
N HIS A 210 8.73 7.09 4.88
CA HIS A 210 10.06 7.64 4.65
C HIS A 210 9.93 8.87 3.76
N SER A 211 10.79 9.84 4.00
CA SER A 211 10.99 10.95 3.07
C SER A 211 11.48 10.40 1.72
N GLN A 212 10.84 10.85 0.64
CA GLN A 212 11.15 10.57 -0.75
C GLN A 212 11.08 11.88 -1.50
N SER A 213 12.15 12.24 -2.19
CA SER A 213 12.24 13.50 -2.94
C SER A 213 12.29 13.23 -4.44
N ASN A 214 11.49 13.96 -5.21
CA ASN A 214 11.52 13.86 -6.68
C ASN A 214 12.73 14.57 -7.31
N ARG A 215 13.46 15.39 -6.53
CA ARG A 215 14.70 16.10 -6.91
C ARG A 215 15.83 15.81 -5.91
N LEU A 216 16.51 16.83 -5.39
CA LEU A 216 17.58 16.66 -4.41
C LEU A 216 17.04 16.13 -3.07
N TYR A 217 17.67 15.07 -2.57
CA TYR A 217 17.47 14.58 -1.21
C TYR A 217 18.72 14.87 -0.37
N VAL A 218 18.57 15.61 0.73
CA VAL A 218 19.63 15.88 1.70
C VAL A 218 19.62 14.77 2.76
N PRO A 219 20.64 13.90 2.82
CA PRO A 219 20.64 12.77 3.74
C PRO A 219 20.81 13.22 5.19
N ARG A 220 20.29 12.40 6.13
CA ARG A 220 20.42 12.58 7.58
C ARG A 220 19.67 13.78 8.17
N LEU A 221 18.83 14.45 7.38
CA LEU A 221 17.75 15.25 7.96
C LEU A 221 16.69 14.32 8.58
N PRO A 222 16.18 14.61 9.78
CA PRO A 222 15.10 13.85 10.37
C PRO A 222 13.81 14.05 9.54
N ALA A 223 13.19 12.94 9.16
CA ALA A 223 11.91 12.93 8.45
C ALA A 223 10.77 13.12 9.46
N LEU A 224 10.50 14.37 9.85
CA LEU A 224 9.40 14.72 10.74
C LEU A 224 8.16 15.06 9.89
N PRO A 225 7.02 14.35 10.06
CA PRO A 225 5.80 14.68 9.30
C PRO A 225 5.36 16.13 9.50
N PHE A 226 5.42 16.62 10.73
CA PHE A 226 5.06 17.99 11.07
C PHE A 226 6.13 18.60 11.96
N HIS A 227 6.43 19.87 11.73
CA HIS A 227 7.38 20.63 12.53
C HIS A 227 6.66 21.49 13.58
N ALA A 228 7.31 21.64 14.74
CA ALA A 228 6.85 22.51 15.81
C ALA A 228 6.95 23.98 15.37
N THR A 229 5.92 24.78 15.64
CA THR A 229 5.83 26.18 15.18
C THR A 229 6.88 27.07 15.82
N GLU A 230 7.36 26.71 17.02
CA GLU A 230 8.40 27.42 17.77
C GLU A 230 9.76 27.42 17.04
N ALA A 231 9.96 26.51 16.08
CA ALA A 231 11.14 26.51 15.22
C ALA A 231 11.15 27.66 14.20
N PHE A 232 10.04 28.42 14.06
CA PHE A 232 9.84 29.43 13.04
C PHE A 232 9.34 30.75 13.65
N PRO A 233 10.26 31.67 14.04
CA PRO A 233 9.91 32.91 14.74
C PRO A 233 8.97 33.86 14.01
N TRP A 234 8.81 33.71 12.69
CA TRP A 234 7.93 34.54 11.85
C TRP A 234 6.46 34.11 11.87
N ILE A 235 6.13 32.92 12.40
CA ILE A 235 4.77 32.35 12.31
C ILE A 235 3.73 33.27 12.93
N ASP A 236 3.95 33.77 14.14
CA ASP A 236 2.96 34.60 14.84
C ASP A 236 2.64 35.88 14.04
N ALA A 237 3.67 36.54 13.50
CA ALA A 237 3.51 37.75 12.70
C ALA A 237 2.75 37.49 11.38
N VAL A 238 2.90 36.31 10.76
CA VAL A 238 2.13 35.91 9.57
C VAL A 238 0.68 35.59 9.95
N GLN A 239 0.46 34.89 11.07
CA GLN A 239 -0.89 34.56 11.56
C GLN A 239 -1.68 35.83 11.92
N ASP A 240 -1.03 36.87 12.45
CA ASP A 240 -1.65 38.16 12.74
C ASP A 240 -2.18 38.86 11.46
N GLN A 241 -1.70 38.49 10.27
CA GLN A 241 -2.18 39.01 8.98
C GLN A 241 -3.32 38.19 8.36
N THR A 242 -3.81 37.13 9.04
CA THR A 242 -4.78 36.19 8.47
C THR A 242 -6.02 36.89 7.90
N ASP A 243 -6.62 37.81 8.65
CA ASP A 243 -7.85 38.48 8.22
C ASP A 243 -7.63 39.35 6.97
N ALA A 244 -6.50 40.05 6.90
CA ALA A 244 -6.14 40.86 5.73
C ALA A 244 -5.88 39.98 4.49
N ILE A 245 -5.15 38.87 4.68
CA ILE A 245 -4.88 37.89 3.62
C ILE A 245 -6.18 37.26 3.12
N ALA A 246 -7.10 36.91 4.03
CA ALA A 246 -8.39 36.34 3.67
C ALA A 246 -9.26 37.33 2.87
N GLN A 247 -9.24 38.62 3.21
CA GLN A 247 -9.92 39.66 2.45
C GLN A 247 -9.37 39.78 1.03
N GLU A 248 -8.04 39.77 0.87
CA GLU A 248 -7.39 39.78 -0.45
C GLU A 248 -7.73 38.54 -1.27
N LEU A 249 -7.72 37.35 -0.64
CA LEU A 249 -8.17 36.11 -1.26
C LEU A 249 -9.60 36.25 -1.79
N HIS A 250 -10.53 36.73 -0.96
CA HIS A 250 -11.92 36.92 -1.36
C HIS A 250 -12.06 37.89 -2.55
N ALA A 251 -11.29 38.98 -2.55
CA ALA A 251 -11.26 39.92 -3.66
C ALA A 251 -10.77 39.26 -4.96
N VAL A 252 -9.62 38.57 -4.96
CA VAL A 252 -9.11 37.94 -6.19
C VAL A 252 -9.99 36.78 -6.67
N MET A 253 -10.62 36.01 -5.77
CA MET A 253 -11.60 34.98 -6.16
C MET A 253 -12.85 35.57 -6.84
N HIS A 254 -13.20 36.82 -6.51
CA HIS A 254 -14.32 37.53 -7.14
C HIS A 254 -13.91 38.19 -8.45
N ASP A 255 -12.82 38.96 -8.42
CA ASP A 255 -12.42 39.94 -9.44
C ASP A 255 -11.44 39.38 -10.48
N ASP A 256 -10.64 38.37 -10.15
CA ASP A 256 -9.58 37.84 -11.01
C ASP A 256 -9.63 36.32 -11.14
N LYS A 257 -10.77 35.82 -11.60
CA LYS A 257 -10.97 34.38 -11.83
C LYS A 257 -9.99 33.81 -12.87
N SER A 258 -9.53 34.62 -13.82
CA SER A 258 -8.54 34.24 -14.83
C SER A 258 -7.15 33.98 -14.26
N GLY A 259 -6.81 34.57 -13.11
CA GLY A 259 -5.53 34.31 -12.45
C GLY A 259 -5.45 32.93 -11.78
N PHE A 260 -6.58 32.23 -11.61
CA PHE A 260 -6.60 30.85 -11.11
C PHE A 260 -6.42 29.86 -12.26
N ALA A 261 -5.42 28.98 -12.13
CA ALA A 261 -5.15 27.91 -13.09
C ALA A 261 -5.16 26.54 -12.40
N PRO A 262 -5.46 25.45 -13.11
CA PRO A 262 -5.27 24.09 -12.60
C PRO A 262 -3.86 23.88 -12.05
N TYR A 263 -3.74 23.31 -10.85
CA TYR A 263 -2.46 23.10 -10.19
C TYR A 263 -1.62 22.04 -10.92
N ILE A 264 -2.27 20.97 -11.39
CA ILE A 264 -1.62 19.95 -12.22
C ILE A 264 -1.97 20.22 -13.69
N ALA A 265 -0.95 20.37 -14.52
CA ALA A 265 -1.08 20.72 -15.94
C ALA A 265 -0.01 20.04 -16.82
N TYR A 266 0.14 18.72 -16.68
CA TYR A 266 1.07 17.93 -17.50
C TYR A 266 0.69 17.95 -18.98
N ALA A 267 1.70 17.98 -19.84
CA ALA A 267 1.55 17.91 -21.28
C ALA A 267 1.04 16.52 -21.74
N PRO A 268 0.44 16.40 -22.95
CA PRO A 268 -0.14 15.15 -23.43
C PRO A 268 0.85 13.97 -23.53
N ASP A 269 2.14 14.24 -23.66
CA ASP A 269 3.22 13.25 -23.75
C ASP A 269 3.84 12.90 -22.39
N GLN A 270 3.39 13.53 -21.30
CA GLN A 270 3.88 13.29 -19.95
C GLN A 270 3.03 12.25 -19.20
N PRO A 271 3.64 11.37 -18.40
CA PRO A 271 2.91 10.37 -17.63
C PRO A 271 2.12 11.02 -16.50
N VAL A 272 0.79 11.01 -16.61
CA VAL A 272 -0.11 11.65 -15.64
C VAL A 272 -0.30 10.82 -14.36
N ASN A 273 -0.14 9.49 -14.43
CA ASN A 273 -0.18 8.57 -13.28
C ASN A 273 -1.38 8.81 -12.34
N GLN A 274 -1.12 9.03 -11.04
CA GLN A 274 -2.15 9.28 -10.03
C GLN A 274 -2.93 10.59 -10.24
N TRP A 275 -2.45 11.49 -11.11
CA TRP A 275 -3.03 12.80 -11.33
C TRP A 275 -4.12 12.84 -12.38
N LYS A 276 -4.56 11.68 -12.90
CA LYS A 276 -5.47 11.58 -14.04
C LYS A 276 -6.71 12.48 -13.92
N ASP A 277 -7.34 12.49 -12.74
CA ASP A 277 -8.58 13.23 -12.51
C ASP A 277 -8.35 14.71 -12.17
N LEU A 278 -7.11 15.08 -11.83
CA LEU A 278 -6.73 16.45 -11.44
C LEU A 278 -5.94 17.20 -12.54
N ASN A 279 -5.45 16.50 -13.56
CA ASN A 279 -4.68 17.11 -14.65
C ASN A 279 -5.57 18.03 -15.51
N HIS A 280 -5.19 19.30 -15.62
CA HIS A 280 -5.98 20.39 -16.23
C HIS A 280 -7.37 20.57 -15.61
N SER A 281 -7.58 20.10 -14.38
CA SER A 281 -8.86 20.17 -13.69
C SER A 281 -8.97 21.41 -12.80
N PRO A 282 -10.08 22.16 -12.83
CA PRO A 282 -10.32 23.26 -11.90
C PRO A 282 -10.64 22.76 -10.48
N ALA A 283 -10.78 21.44 -10.26
CA ALA A 283 -11.04 20.88 -8.94
C ALA A 283 -9.90 21.13 -7.94
N TRP A 284 -8.68 21.31 -8.46
CA TRP A 284 -7.54 21.78 -7.70
C TRP A 284 -6.83 22.88 -8.49
N SER A 285 -6.98 24.12 -8.05
CA SER A 285 -6.43 25.30 -8.73
C SER A 285 -5.57 26.14 -7.81
N SER A 286 -4.62 26.87 -8.37
CA SER A 286 -3.79 27.84 -7.65
C SER A 286 -3.85 29.24 -8.25
N TYR A 287 -3.68 30.23 -7.39
CA TYR A 287 -3.40 31.63 -7.76
C TYR A 287 -1.96 31.95 -7.31
N PRO A 288 -0.97 31.89 -8.22
CA PRO A 288 0.45 31.96 -7.86
C PRO A 288 0.87 33.38 -7.49
N LEU A 289 1.52 33.55 -6.34
CA LEU A 289 2.15 34.81 -5.90
C LEU A 289 3.66 34.77 -6.19
N TRP A 290 4.27 33.61 -5.99
CA TRP A 290 5.59 33.22 -6.48
C TRP A 290 5.50 31.86 -7.15
N ALA A 291 6.18 31.71 -8.29
CA ALA A 291 6.27 30.45 -9.03
C ALA A 291 7.70 30.24 -9.51
N HIS A 292 8.28 29.08 -9.18
CA HIS A 292 9.64 28.69 -9.58
C HIS A 292 10.70 29.76 -9.25
N GLY A 293 10.58 30.35 -8.05
CA GLY A 293 11.49 31.38 -7.56
C GLY A 293 11.24 32.79 -8.10
N LYS A 294 10.22 32.99 -8.94
CA LYS A 294 9.91 34.31 -9.54
C LYS A 294 8.59 34.88 -8.98
N PRO A 295 8.56 36.18 -8.61
CA PRO A 295 7.32 36.83 -8.20
C PRO A 295 6.37 36.99 -9.40
N VAL A 296 5.08 36.80 -9.17
CA VAL A 296 4.01 37.12 -10.13
C VAL A 296 3.49 38.52 -9.80
N GLN A 297 4.12 39.54 -10.39
CA GLN A 297 3.90 40.92 -9.94
C GLN A 297 2.46 41.41 -10.06
N GLU A 298 1.75 41.00 -11.11
CA GLU A 298 0.34 41.34 -11.30
C GLU A 298 -0.52 40.84 -10.12
N HIS A 299 -0.20 39.66 -9.59
CA HIS A 299 -0.91 39.08 -8.45
C HIS A 299 -0.50 39.73 -7.12
N LEU A 300 0.80 40.05 -6.94
CA LEU A 300 1.29 40.70 -5.72
C LEU A 300 0.75 42.11 -5.53
N VAL A 301 0.59 42.88 -6.61
CA VAL A 301 -0.02 44.21 -6.57
C VAL A 301 -1.47 44.15 -6.06
N ARG A 302 -2.18 43.06 -6.35
CA ARG A 302 -3.56 42.82 -5.87
C ARG A 302 -3.61 42.27 -4.44
N CYS A 303 -2.49 41.75 -3.92
CA CYS A 303 -2.40 41.14 -2.60
C CYS A 303 -1.26 41.75 -1.74
N PRO A 304 -1.26 43.08 -1.49
CA PRO A 304 -0.18 43.76 -0.77
C PRO A 304 0.03 43.29 0.68
N ALA A 305 -1.02 42.96 1.42
CA ALA A 305 -0.93 42.42 2.78
C ALA A 305 -0.32 41.01 2.76
N THR A 306 -0.73 40.18 1.79
CA THR A 306 -0.13 38.86 1.57
C THR A 306 1.35 38.97 1.21
N ALA A 307 1.72 39.90 0.33
CA ALA A 307 3.11 40.17 -0.02
C ALA A 307 3.94 40.63 1.19
N ALA A 308 3.38 41.51 2.03
CA ALA A 308 4.02 41.96 3.26
C ALA A 308 4.23 40.79 4.25
N ALA A 309 3.22 39.93 4.44
CA ALA A 309 3.35 38.75 5.30
C ALA A 309 4.42 37.78 4.78
N LEU A 310 4.44 37.49 3.47
CA LEU A 310 5.44 36.60 2.86
C LEU A 310 6.87 37.16 2.95
N SER A 311 7.04 38.49 3.05
CA SER A 311 8.36 39.10 3.26
C SER A 311 8.98 38.82 4.64
N LEU A 312 8.18 38.37 5.61
CA LEU A 312 8.63 38.00 6.95
C LEU A 312 9.19 36.56 7.01
N VAL A 313 8.86 35.74 6.01
CA VAL A 313 9.13 34.31 6.01
C VAL A 313 10.59 34.04 5.61
N ASP A 314 11.24 33.11 6.30
CA ASP A 314 12.53 32.52 5.87
C ASP A 314 12.31 31.57 4.68
N ALA A 315 11.92 32.15 3.54
CA ALA A 315 11.49 31.43 2.36
C ALA A 315 12.65 30.63 1.74
N ALA A 316 12.37 29.40 1.29
CA ALA A 316 13.37 28.59 0.61
C ALA A 316 13.75 29.24 -0.72
N GLN A 317 15.03 29.58 -0.89
CA GLN A 317 15.56 30.17 -2.11
C GLN A 317 16.40 29.12 -2.83
N ILE A 318 15.77 28.37 -3.74
CA ILE A 318 16.42 27.31 -4.53
C ILE A 318 16.22 27.65 -6.01
N ASP A 319 17.29 28.02 -6.70
CA ASP A 319 17.21 28.63 -8.04
C ASP A 319 16.39 27.79 -9.03
N GLY A 320 15.40 28.42 -9.68
CA GLY A 320 14.48 27.78 -10.62
C GLY A 320 13.48 26.79 -10.02
N VAL A 321 13.43 26.65 -8.69
CA VAL A 321 12.56 25.70 -7.98
C VAL A 321 11.69 26.42 -6.94
N CYS A 322 12.31 27.18 -6.06
CA CYS A 322 11.71 27.85 -4.91
C CYS A 322 12.15 29.32 -4.82
N PRO A 323 11.39 30.19 -4.15
CA PRO A 323 10.12 29.88 -3.48
C PRO A 323 8.96 29.70 -4.45
N ASN A 324 8.01 28.87 -4.06
CA ASN A 324 6.63 28.97 -4.51
C ASN A 324 5.78 29.52 -3.37
N ALA A 325 4.81 30.37 -3.72
CA ALA A 325 3.78 30.83 -2.79
C ALA A 325 2.48 31.05 -3.57
N MET A 326 1.34 30.61 -3.03
CA MET A 326 0.06 30.67 -3.76
C MET A 326 -1.15 30.45 -2.87
N PHE A 327 -2.29 31.00 -3.27
CA PHE A 327 -3.58 30.51 -2.78
C PHE A 327 -3.92 29.19 -3.48
N SER A 328 -4.10 28.11 -2.72
CA SER A 328 -4.44 26.77 -3.20
C SER A 328 -5.89 26.45 -2.87
N VAL A 329 -6.70 26.32 -3.91
CA VAL A 329 -8.15 26.09 -3.84
C VAL A 329 -8.43 24.63 -4.16
N LEU A 330 -9.10 23.95 -3.23
CA LEU A 330 -9.58 22.59 -3.43
C LEU A 330 -11.12 22.59 -3.45
N ALA A 331 -11.69 22.15 -4.56
CA ALA A 331 -13.13 22.09 -4.77
C ALA A 331 -13.82 21.08 -3.82
N PRO A 332 -15.14 21.22 -3.61
CA PRO A 332 -15.94 20.21 -2.89
C PRO A 332 -15.71 18.80 -3.43
N GLN A 333 -15.84 17.80 -2.56
CA GLN A 333 -15.75 16.37 -2.91
C GLN A 333 -14.47 15.99 -3.68
N THR A 334 -13.35 16.64 -3.39
CA THR A 334 -12.08 16.43 -4.12
C THR A 334 -11.01 15.84 -3.21
N VAL A 335 -10.27 14.86 -3.73
CA VAL A 335 -9.14 14.20 -3.06
C VAL A 335 -7.88 14.45 -3.88
N ILE A 336 -6.86 15.00 -3.23
CA ILE A 336 -5.49 15.01 -3.75
C ILE A 336 -4.85 13.68 -3.32
N PRO A 337 -4.48 12.80 -4.25
CA PRO A 337 -3.99 11.46 -3.93
C PRO A 337 -2.64 11.53 -3.19
N PRO A 338 -2.23 10.44 -2.51
CA PRO A 338 -0.92 10.34 -1.88
C PRO A 338 0.22 10.66 -2.86
N HIS A 339 1.10 11.59 -2.48
CA HIS A 339 2.23 12.03 -3.29
C HIS A 339 3.38 12.56 -2.42
N HIS A 340 4.50 12.92 -3.07
CA HIS A 340 5.70 13.44 -2.42
C HIS A 340 6.16 14.73 -3.10
N GLY A 341 6.81 15.58 -2.32
CA GLY A 341 7.41 16.83 -2.71
C GLY A 341 8.73 16.68 -3.47
N GLU A 342 9.31 17.82 -3.80
CA GLU A 342 10.51 17.86 -4.64
C GLU A 342 11.80 17.62 -3.86
N THR A 343 11.93 18.17 -2.65
CA THR A 343 13.15 18.10 -1.85
C THR A 343 12.86 18.23 -0.36
N ASN A 344 13.56 17.47 0.48
CA ASN A 344 13.50 17.62 1.94
C ASN A 344 14.37 18.79 2.47
N ALA A 345 15.08 19.51 1.57
CA ALA A 345 15.80 20.73 1.91
C ALA A 345 14.86 21.92 2.17
N ARG A 346 13.63 21.86 1.66
CA ARG A 346 12.53 22.77 2.00
C ARG A 346 11.48 22.04 2.81
N LEU A 347 10.69 22.81 3.53
CA LEU A 347 9.41 22.40 4.10
C LEU A 347 8.29 23.23 3.46
N VAL A 348 7.06 22.75 3.62
CA VAL A 348 5.87 23.48 3.18
C VAL A 348 5.11 23.99 4.39
N ALA A 349 4.70 25.25 4.32
CA ALA A 349 3.80 25.85 5.27
C ALA A 349 2.43 26.14 4.63
N HIS A 350 1.36 25.80 5.36
CA HIS A 350 -0.01 26.16 5.02
C HIS A 350 -0.55 27.16 6.05
N LEU A 351 -0.96 28.34 5.61
CA LEU A 351 -1.84 29.24 6.37
C LEU A 351 -3.29 29.04 5.89
N PRO A 352 -4.18 28.45 6.70
CA PRO A 352 -5.54 28.17 6.26
C PRO A 352 -6.44 29.41 6.32
N LEU A 353 -7.21 29.64 5.26
CA LEU A 353 -8.03 30.85 5.10
C LEU A 353 -9.52 30.52 5.01
N ILE A 354 -9.88 29.43 4.32
CA ILE A 354 -11.24 28.91 4.23
C ILE A 354 -11.19 27.40 4.46
N VAL A 355 -11.73 26.93 5.59
CA VAL A 355 -11.71 25.50 5.95
C VAL A 355 -13.10 25.07 6.40
N PRO A 356 -13.93 24.51 5.50
CA PRO A 356 -15.19 23.89 5.90
C PRO A 356 -14.97 22.58 6.66
N GLU A 357 -15.97 22.14 7.44
CA GLU A 357 -15.97 20.81 8.05
C GLU A 357 -15.86 19.71 6.99
N GLY A 358 -15.18 18.61 7.33
CA GLY A 358 -14.91 17.52 6.39
C GLY A 358 -13.64 17.72 5.54
N CYS A 359 -12.78 18.68 5.88
CA CYS A 359 -11.44 18.78 5.32
C CYS A 359 -10.41 18.05 6.19
N SER A 360 -9.54 17.26 5.56
CA SER A 360 -8.49 16.50 6.25
C SER A 360 -7.18 16.51 5.48
N PHE A 361 -6.08 16.39 6.22
CA PHE A 361 -4.72 16.38 5.68
C PHE A 361 -3.90 15.28 6.35
N ARG A 362 -3.21 14.46 5.58
CA ARG A 362 -2.31 13.44 6.11
C ARG A 362 -0.89 13.71 5.64
N VAL A 363 0.08 13.58 6.54
CA VAL A 363 1.51 13.49 6.22
C VAL A 363 2.07 12.29 6.97
N GLY A 364 2.61 11.32 6.25
CA GLY A 364 2.99 10.03 6.82
C GLY A 364 1.78 9.34 7.48
N TYR A 365 1.91 8.97 8.75
CA TYR A 365 0.82 8.37 9.52
C TYR A 365 -0.17 9.40 10.10
N ASP A 366 0.27 10.64 10.30
CA ASP A 366 -0.45 11.64 11.06
C ASP A 366 -1.54 12.33 10.23
N TRP A 367 -2.76 12.33 10.76
CA TRP A 367 -3.88 13.12 10.23
C TRP A 367 -4.04 14.41 11.03
N ARG A 368 -4.11 15.55 10.34
CA ARG A 368 -4.45 16.85 10.90
C ARG A 368 -5.64 17.46 10.19
N ARG A 369 -6.31 18.37 10.89
CA ARG A 369 -7.27 19.31 10.31
C ARG A 369 -6.63 20.68 10.29
N TRP A 370 -6.95 21.46 9.26
CA TRP A 370 -6.59 22.86 9.24
C TRP A 370 -7.46 23.65 10.21
N GLU A 371 -6.85 24.60 10.90
CA GLU A 371 -7.55 25.63 11.68
C GLU A 371 -7.27 26.97 11.00
N VAL A 372 -8.32 27.76 10.76
CA VAL A 372 -8.19 29.06 10.09
C VAL A 372 -7.25 29.95 10.90
N GLY A 373 -6.26 30.54 10.22
CA GLY A 373 -5.27 31.41 10.84
C GLY A 373 -4.18 30.71 11.65
N LYS A 374 -4.13 29.37 11.67
CA LYS A 374 -3.07 28.61 12.33
C LYS A 374 -2.17 27.93 11.30
N VAL A 375 -0.91 28.35 11.26
CA VAL A 375 0.07 27.80 10.32
C VAL A 375 0.36 26.35 10.66
N LEU A 376 0.36 25.50 9.63
CA LEU A 376 0.85 24.13 9.69
C LEU A 376 2.13 24.02 8.85
N VAL A 377 3.22 23.54 9.45
CA VAL A 377 4.48 23.26 8.75
C VAL A 377 4.72 21.76 8.69
N PHE A 378 5.03 21.24 7.51
CA PHE A 378 5.24 19.82 7.28
C PHE A 378 6.35 19.56 6.24
N ASP A 379 6.92 18.37 6.32
CA ASP A 379 7.86 17.87 5.32
C ASP A 379 7.05 17.20 4.19
N ASP A 380 6.89 17.91 3.07
CA ASP A 380 6.14 17.41 1.92
C ASP A 380 6.89 16.30 1.16
N SER A 381 8.17 16.06 1.44
CA SER A 381 8.87 14.89 0.93
C SER A 381 8.40 13.59 1.59
N ILE A 382 7.68 13.64 2.71
CA ILE A 382 6.98 12.47 3.27
C ILE A 382 5.63 12.35 2.56
N GLU A 383 5.20 11.10 2.27
CA GLU A 383 3.94 10.85 1.56
C GLU A 383 2.78 11.59 2.24
N HIS A 384 2.08 12.43 1.47
CA HIS A 384 0.99 13.23 1.99
C HIS A 384 -0.21 13.27 1.04
N GLU A 385 -1.39 13.50 1.60
CA GLU A 385 -2.66 13.62 0.87
C GLU A 385 -3.58 14.65 1.53
N ALA A 386 -4.49 15.23 0.75
CA ALA A 386 -5.44 16.23 1.20
C ALA A 386 -6.84 15.91 0.68
N ARG A 387 -7.86 16.09 1.52
CA ARG A 387 -9.25 15.82 1.17
C ARG A 387 -10.14 17.00 1.51
N ASN A 388 -11.09 17.28 0.64
CA ASN A 388 -12.21 18.16 0.89
C ASN A 388 -13.51 17.37 0.66
N GLU A 389 -14.04 16.77 1.72
CA GLU A 389 -15.30 16.00 1.69
C GLU A 389 -16.52 16.91 1.98
N SER A 390 -16.32 18.23 2.00
CA SER A 390 -17.38 19.19 2.26
C SER A 390 -18.14 19.57 0.98
N SER A 391 -19.18 20.40 1.13
CA SER A 391 -19.92 21.03 0.03
C SER A 391 -19.38 22.41 -0.37
N ARG A 392 -18.29 22.87 0.25
CA ARG A 392 -17.69 24.20 0.04
C ARG A 392 -16.23 24.07 -0.36
N VAL A 393 -15.68 25.12 -0.97
CA VAL A 393 -14.25 25.16 -1.29
C VAL A 393 -13.41 25.23 -0.02
N ARG A 394 -12.20 24.66 -0.08
CA ARG A 394 -11.15 24.81 0.93
C ARG A 394 -10.02 25.64 0.32
N VAL A 395 -9.57 26.67 1.02
CA VAL A 395 -8.47 27.52 0.56
C VAL A 395 -7.43 27.69 1.65
N VAL A 396 -6.17 27.46 1.27
CA VAL A 396 -4.99 27.73 2.11
C VAL A 396 -4.00 28.56 1.30
N LEU A 397 -3.25 29.44 1.96
CA LEU A 397 -2.03 30.00 1.41
C LEU A 397 -0.90 28.98 1.64
N ILE A 398 -0.29 28.50 0.56
CA ILE A 398 0.87 27.60 0.57
C ILE A 398 2.12 28.44 0.32
N PHE A 399 3.20 28.17 1.05
CA PHE A 399 4.51 28.75 0.76
C PHE A 399 5.67 27.87 1.22
N ASP A 400 6.79 27.97 0.48
CA ASP A 400 8.01 27.19 0.72
C ASP A 400 8.95 27.87 1.71
N ILE A 401 9.44 27.12 2.69
CA ILE A 401 10.40 27.60 3.70
C ILE A 401 11.62 26.69 3.78
N TRP A 402 12.76 27.22 4.22
CA TRP A 402 13.92 26.37 4.45
C TRP A 402 13.65 25.34 5.55
N ASN A 403 14.20 24.13 5.38
CA ASN A 403 14.29 23.20 6.50
C ASN A 403 15.15 23.85 7.60
N PRO A 404 14.63 24.05 8.83
CA PRO A 404 15.31 24.82 9.87
C PRO A 404 16.58 24.15 10.37
N LEU A 405 16.80 22.87 10.03
CA LEU A 405 18.00 22.12 10.39
C LEU A 405 19.16 22.31 9.40
N LEU A 406 18.95 23.08 8.31
CA LEU A 406 20.02 23.44 7.39
C LEU A 406 20.66 24.77 7.77
N THR A 407 21.98 24.76 7.97
CA THR A 407 22.74 26.00 8.17
C THR A 407 22.78 26.83 6.89
N GLN A 408 23.19 28.10 7.00
CA GLN A 408 23.32 28.96 5.83
C GLN A 408 24.29 28.40 4.78
N GLU A 409 25.37 27.75 5.22
CA GLU A 409 26.34 27.08 4.36
C GLU A 409 25.71 25.89 3.63
N GLU A 410 24.94 25.05 4.33
CA GLU A 410 24.24 23.91 3.73
C GLU A 410 23.18 24.35 2.72
N ARG A 411 22.45 25.45 2.99
CA ARG A 411 21.54 26.08 2.02
C ARG A 411 22.28 26.54 0.75
N GLY A 412 23.51 27.02 0.91
CA GLY A 412 24.42 27.32 -0.21
C GLY A 412 24.82 26.07 -1.00
N MET A 413 25.10 24.96 -0.32
CA MET A 413 25.40 23.67 -0.96
C MET A 413 24.21 23.10 -1.73
N VAL A 414 22.99 23.19 -1.17
CA VAL A 414 21.75 22.81 -1.85
C VAL A 414 21.62 23.54 -3.18
N ASN A 415 21.78 24.86 -3.17
CA ASN A 415 21.74 25.68 -4.39
C ASN A 415 22.82 25.30 -5.40
N ALA A 416 24.05 25.10 -4.95
CA ALA A 416 25.16 24.70 -5.82
C ALA A 416 24.89 23.34 -6.47
N MET A 417 24.35 22.38 -5.71
CA MET A 417 24.01 21.05 -6.22
C MET A 417 22.85 21.09 -7.22
N GLU A 418 21.74 21.75 -6.89
CA GLU A 418 20.59 21.88 -7.82
C GLU A 418 21.00 22.60 -9.11
N THR A 419 21.80 23.67 -9.00
CA THR A 419 22.34 24.38 -10.18
C THR A 419 23.22 23.47 -11.04
N ALA A 420 24.12 22.70 -10.41
CA ALA A 420 25.00 21.79 -11.13
C ALA A 420 24.22 20.65 -11.82
N ILE A 421 23.21 20.09 -11.14
CA ILE A 421 22.34 19.04 -11.69
C ILE A 421 21.51 19.58 -12.86
N ALA A 422 20.92 20.77 -12.71
CA ALA A 422 20.13 21.42 -13.75
C ALA A 422 20.98 21.69 -15.01
N ARG A 423 22.18 22.26 -14.84
CA ARG A 423 23.14 22.48 -15.93
C ARG A 423 23.51 21.16 -16.62
N TYR A 424 23.86 20.12 -15.85
CA TYR A 424 24.22 18.82 -16.42
C TYR A 424 23.08 18.20 -17.25
N ARG A 425 21.82 18.37 -16.82
CA ARG A 425 20.65 17.84 -17.53
C ARG A 425 20.26 18.66 -18.77
N ALA A 426 20.64 19.93 -18.84
CA ALA A 426 20.36 20.78 -19.99
C ALA A 426 21.23 20.46 -21.22
N GLY A 427 22.28 19.65 -21.05
CA GLY A 427 23.34 19.45 -22.04
C GLY A 427 24.33 20.62 -22.05
#